data_AF-A0A920MMR3-F1
#
_entry.id   AF-A0A920MMR3-F1
#
_cell.length_a   1.000
_cell.length_b   1.000
_cell.length_c   1.000
_cell.angle_alpha   90.00
_cell.angle_beta   90.00
_cell.angle_gamma   90.00
#
_symmetry.space_group_name_H-M   'P 1'
#
loop_
_entity.id
_entity.type
_entity.pdbx_description
1 polymer ?
#
loop_
_entity_poly.entity_id
_entity_poly.type
_entity_poly.pdbx_seq_one_letter_code
_entity_poly.pdbx_strand_id
1 'polypeptide(L)'
;MKYTSPSIKVNVVRPDTKTVILECELTQFNKTTSVSYIAAQSPDYLQSYTGAGLPFPDAISAYENTRNSGKFKPRSPKFSIKLQFPNSYYSHLGTRLIPPHVRLTIFHNSKSNVEFIELGENAPFRTLSYQSKPVPRMAPKFYDRSHLKAPRSQESILRASGYQLKTPSNFWGTSIPHP
;
A
#
# COMPACT_ATOMS: atom_id res chain seq x y z
N MET A 1 11.19 -5.33 3.17
CA MET A 1 11.77 -4.66 1.97
C MET A 1 12.85 -3.71 2.45
N LYS A 2 14.01 -3.64 1.80
CA LYS A 2 15.10 -2.72 2.18
C LYS A 2 15.18 -1.60 1.17
N TYR A 3 15.04 -0.37 1.65
CA TYR A 3 15.23 0.85 0.87
C TYR A 3 16.52 1.52 1.34
N THR A 4 17.39 1.90 0.42
CA THR A 4 18.64 2.58 0.73
C THR A 4 18.74 3.82 -0.14
N SER A 5 18.77 4.98 0.50
CA SER A 5 19.09 6.26 -0.11
C SER A 5 20.38 6.80 0.51
N PRO A 6 21.04 7.80 -0.11
CA PRO A 6 22.23 8.42 0.45
C PRO A 6 21.98 9.04 1.83
N SER A 7 20.74 9.40 2.16
CA SER A 7 20.38 10.04 3.43
C SER A 7 19.79 9.08 4.47
N ILE A 8 19.17 7.97 4.04
CA ILE A 8 18.49 7.06 4.97
C ILE A 8 18.47 5.62 4.46
N LYS A 9 18.66 4.68 5.39
CA LYS A 9 18.37 3.26 5.20
C LYS A 9 17.07 2.94 5.91
N VAL A 10 16.13 2.34 5.21
CA VAL A 10 14.83 1.96 5.77
C VAL A 10 14.59 0.48 5.52
N ASN A 11 14.40 -0.26 6.60
CA ASN A 11 13.89 -1.62 6.55
C ASN A 11 12.39 -1.60 6.86
N VAL A 12 11.59 -2.00 5.88
CA VAL A 12 10.14 -2.10 6.00
C VAL A 12 9.81 -3.49 6.52
N VAL A 13 9.30 -3.54 7.75
CA VAL A 13 8.82 -4.75 8.42
C VAL A 13 7.30 -4.71 8.48
N ARG A 14 6.68 -5.79 8.01
CA ARG A 14 5.22 -5.93 8.00
C ARG A 14 4.82 -7.10 8.91
N PRO A 15 4.45 -6.84 10.17
CA PRO A 15 4.00 -7.90 11.06
C PRO A 15 2.62 -8.43 10.64
N ASP A 16 1.69 -7.53 10.28
CA ASP A 16 0.30 -7.86 9.95
C ASP A 16 -0.15 -7.20 8.64
N THR A 17 -1.35 -7.55 8.17
CA THR A 17 -1.98 -6.90 7.01
C THR A 17 -2.26 -5.42 7.25
N LYS A 18 -2.57 -5.03 8.49
CA LYS A 18 -3.03 -3.67 8.84
C LYS A 18 -1.95 -2.71 9.30
N THR A 19 -0.76 -3.21 9.65
CA THR A 19 0.28 -2.39 10.28
C THR A 19 1.61 -2.59 9.59
N VAL A 20 2.37 -1.51 9.51
CA VAL A 20 3.73 -1.50 8.97
C VAL A 20 4.65 -0.78 9.93
N ILE A 21 5.86 -1.31 10.09
CA ILE A 21 6.91 -0.75 10.91
C ILE A 21 8.07 -0.38 9.99
N LEU A 22 8.47 0.88 10.02
CA LEU A 22 9.65 1.38 9.33
C LEU A 22 10.79 1.44 10.32
N GLU A 23 11.76 0.55 10.17
CA GLU A 23 13.02 0.63 10.89
C GLU A 23 13.99 1.49 10.10
N CYS A 24 14.24 2.69 10.60
CA CYS A 24 15.00 3.71 9.91
C CYS A 24 16.37 3.89 10.56
N GLU A 25 17.39 4.07 9.72
CA GLU A 25 18.76 4.44 10.11
C GLU A 25 19.22 5.62 9.26
N LEU A 26 19.48 6.76 9.91
CA LEU A 26 20.01 7.95 9.27
C LEU A 26 21.51 7.82 9.05
N THR A 27 21.99 8.18 7.85
CA THR A 27 23.43 8.20 7.54
C THR A 27 24.12 9.42 8.18
N GLN A 28 23.41 10.54 8.29
CA GLN A 28 23.87 11.76 8.94
C GLN A 28 22.88 12.16 10.04
N PHE A 29 23.36 12.27 11.28
CA PHE A 29 22.55 12.58 12.45
C PHE A 29 23.11 13.77 13.21
N ASN A 30 22.25 14.75 13.48
CA ASN A 30 22.53 15.88 14.35
C ASN A 30 21.36 16.09 15.32
N LYS A 31 21.60 16.74 16.47
CA LYS A 31 20.57 17.05 17.46
C LYS A 31 19.47 17.98 16.92
N THR A 32 19.76 18.71 15.84
CA THR A 32 18.81 19.59 15.15
C THR A 32 17.96 18.85 14.11
N THR A 33 18.31 17.61 13.76
CA THR A 33 17.60 16.83 12.75
C THR A 33 16.15 16.61 13.19
N SER A 34 15.22 16.92 12.29
CA SER A 34 13.79 16.64 12.49
C SER A 34 13.30 15.75 11.37
N VAL A 35 12.44 14.80 11.68
CA VAL A 35 11.84 13.89 10.71
C VAL A 35 10.34 14.12 10.71
N SER A 36 9.75 14.31 9.53
CA SER A 36 8.30 14.23 9.35
C SER A 36 7.96 13.12 8.38
N TYR A 37 6.87 12.43 8.64
CA TYR A 37 6.34 11.42 7.74
C TYR A 37 4.88 11.71 7.47
N ILE A 38 4.44 11.34 6.28
CA ILE A 38 3.03 11.33 5.91
C ILE A 38 2.78 10.17 4.94
N ALA A 39 1.68 9.47 5.14
CA ALA A 39 1.22 8.40 4.28
C ALA A 39 -0.30 8.51 4.09
N ALA A 40 -0.80 7.89 3.03
CA ALA A 40 -2.24 7.81 2.79
C ALA A 40 -2.97 7.13 3.96
N GLN A 41 -4.27 7.37 4.06
CA GLN A 41 -5.13 6.68 5.00
C GLN A 41 -5.13 5.16 4.71
N SER A 42 -5.41 4.38 5.74
CA SER A 42 -5.58 2.93 5.63
C SER A 42 -6.74 2.56 4.70
N PRO A 43 -6.67 1.41 4.00
CA PRO A 43 -7.79 0.90 3.21
C PRO A 43 -8.96 0.47 4.11
N ASP A 44 -10.15 0.45 3.53
CA ASP A 44 -11.30 -0.20 4.15
C ASP A 44 -11.13 -1.72 4.13
N TYR A 45 -11.26 -2.34 5.31
CA TYR A 45 -11.10 -3.78 5.51
C TYR A 45 -12.45 -4.53 5.53
N LEU A 46 -13.41 -4.06 4.72
CA LEU A 46 -14.70 -4.72 4.56
C LEU A 46 -14.55 -6.10 3.90
N GLN A 47 -15.60 -6.93 3.98
CA GLN A 47 -15.61 -8.26 3.34
C GLN A 47 -16.07 -8.21 1.89
N SER A 48 -16.80 -7.17 1.48
CA SER A 48 -17.31 -7.04 0.12
C SER A 48 -16.18 -6.69 -0.85
N TYR A 49 -16.24 -7.24 -2.06
CA TYR A 49 -15.28 -6.92 -3.12
C TYR A 49 -15.29 -5.43 -3.45
N THR A 50 -16.48 -4.86 -3.59
CA THR A 50 -16.73 -3.48 -4.01
C THR A 50 -16.50 -2.44 -2.92
N GLY A 51 -16.45 -2.83 -1.64
CA GLY A 51 -16.30 -1.91 -0.52
C GLY A 51 -14.93 -1.95 0.15
N ALA A 52 -14.05 -2.88 -0.22
CA ALA A 52 -12.80 -3.12 0.49
C ALA A 52 -11.58 -2.89 -0.40
N GLY A 53 -10.61 -2.13 0.11
CA GLY A 53 -9.31 -1.96 -0.53
C GLY A 53 -9.29 -1.21 -1.84
N LEU A 54 -10.35 -0.45 -2.15
CA LEU A 54 -10.36 0.40 -3.33
C LEU A 54 -9.32 1.52 -3.18
N PRO A 55 -8.50 1.82 -4.19
CA PRO A 55 -7.62 2.98 -4.17
C PRO A 55 -8.43 4.28 -4.04
N PHE A 56 -7.88 5.27 -3.35
CA PHE A 56 -8.50 6.59 -3.29
C PHE A 56 -8.51 7.26 -4.68
N PRO A 57 -9.52 8.11 -4.97
CA PRO A 57 -9.65 8.76 -6.27
C PRO A 57 -8.49 9.72 -6.57
N ASP A 58 -7.91 10.33 -5.54
CA ASP A 58 -6.84 11.30 -5.68
C ASP A 58 -6.02 11.45 -4.38
N ALA A 59 -4.92 12.21 -4.46
CA ALA A 59 -4.04 12.44 -3.31
C ALA A 59 -4.71 13.27 -2.20
N ILE A 60 -5.56 14.24 -2.54
CA ILE A 60 -6.23 15.10 -1.56
C ILE A 60 -7.09 14.23 -0.66
N SER A 61 -7.94 13.38 -1.26
CA SER A 61 -8.77 12.41 -0.54
C SER A 61 -7.92 11.40 0.26
N ALA A 62 -6.81 10.94 -0.29
CA ALA A 62 -5.96 9.94 0.36
C ALA A 62 -5.24 10.46 1.63
N TYR A 63 -4.89 11.75 1.64
CA TYR A 63 -4.16 12.38 2.75
C TYR A 63 -5.07 13.16 3.71
N GLU A 64 -6.33 13.36 3.36
CA GLU A 64 -7.31 14.04 4.21
C GLU A 64 -7.46 13.33 5.56
N ASN A 65 -7.17 14.06 6.64
CA ASN A 65 -7.27 13.58 8.03
C ASN A 65 -6.59 12.21 8.29
N THR A 66 -5.52 11.92 7.54
CA THR A 66 -4.78 10.66 7.70
C THR A 66 -4.14 10.56 9.10
N ARG A 67 -4.36 9.42 9.76
CA ARG A 67 -3.69 9.10 11.03
C ARG A 67 -2.23 8.73 10.83
N ASN A 68 -1.82 8.46 9.59
CA ASN A 68 -0.46 8.09 9.22
C ASN A 68 0.42 9.33 8.95
N SER A 69 0.34 10.34 9.82
CA SER A 69 1.16 11.55 9.73
C SER A 69 1.79 11.89 11.07
N GLY A 70 2.95 12.55 11.05
CA GLY A 70 3.63 12.96 12.27
C GLY A 70 4.94 13.66 12.01
N LYS A 71 5.41 14.39 13.03
CA LYS A 71 6.72 15.07 13.03
C LYS A 71 7.36 14.91 14.40
N PHE A 72 8.62 14.49 14.43
CA PHE A 72 9.37 14.31 15.66
C PHE A 72 10.86 14.56 15.46
N LYS A 73 11.58 14.77 16.57
CA LYS A 73 13.04 14.83 16.59
C LYS A 73 13.59 13.50 17.11
N PRO A 74 14.28 12.71 16.28
CA PRO A 74 14.84 11.44 16.73
C PRO A 74 15.91 11.68 17.82
N ARG A 75 15.87 10.87 18.89
CA ARG A 75 16.90 10.89 19.95
C ARG A 75 18.17 10.15 19.55
N SER A 76 18.05 9.22 18.60
CA SER A 76 19.09 8.33 18.10
C SER A 76 19.04 8.26 16.58
N PRO A 77 20.16 7.92 15.91
CA PRO A 77 20.20 7.76 14.44
C PRO A 77 19.31 6.61 13.94
N LYS A 78 19.07 5.62 14.81
CA LYS A 78 18.14 4.51 14.59
C LYS A 78 16.82 4.81 15.29
N PHE A 79 15.71 4.68 14.58
CA PHE A 79 14.37 4.84 15.13
C PHE A 79 13.37 4.00 14.35
N SER A 80 12.21 3.75 14.96
CA SER A 80 11.12 3.01 14.34
C SER A 80 9.87 3.88 14.22
N ILE A 81 9.21 3.85 13.06
CA ILE A 81 7.89 4.48 12.87
C ILE A 81 6.86 3.37 12.67
N LYS A 82 5.84 3.35 13.53
CA LYS A 82 4.69 2.44 13.38
C LYS A 82 3.56 3.19 12.68
N LEU A 83 3.10 2.64 11.56
CA LEU A 83 2.00 3.18 10.76
C LEU A 83 0.93 2.12 10.58
N GLN A 84 -0.29 2.57 10.31
CA GLN A 84 -1.27 1.70 9.68
C GLN A 84 -0.90 1.55 8.20
N PHE A 85 -1.09 0.37 7.62
CA PHE A 85 -0.71 0.12 6.23
C PHE A 85 -1.51 1.06 5.32
N PRO A 86 -0.86 1.98 4.60
CA PRO A 86 -1.56 2.97 3.79
C PRO A 86 -2.14 2.32 2.54
N ASN A 87 -3.19 2.92 2.00
CA ASN A 87 -3.78 2.51 0.73
C ASN A 87 -3.09 3.16 -0.47
N SER A 88 -3.35 2.64 -1.66
CA SER A 88 -3.02 3.29 -2.94
C SER A 88 -4.01 4.40 -3.28
N TYR A 89 -3.62 5.28 -4.20
CA TYR A 89 -4.50 6.30 -4.76
C TYR A 89 -4.17 6.60 -6.22
N TYR A 90 -5.08 7.25 -6.92
CA TYR A 90 -4.85 7.66 -8.31
C TYR A 90 -4.26 9.07 -8.43
N SER A 91 -3.45 9.26 -9.46
CA SER A 91 -2.91 10.56 -9.85
C SER A 91 -3.17 10.78 -11.35
N HIS A 92 -2.88 11.99 -11.84
CA HIS A 92 -3.04 12.33 -13.26
C HIS A 92 -4.47 12.05 -13.76
N LEU A 93 -5.46 12.57 -13.03
CA LEU A 93 -6.89 12.45 -13.37
C LEU A 93 -7.36 10.98 -13.49
N GLY A 94 -6.91 10.10 -12.59
CA GLY A 94 -7.35 8.69 -12.57
C GLY A 94 -6.52 7.74 -13.41
N THR A 95 -5.53 8.22 -14.18
CA THR A 95 -4.79 7.38 -15.13
C THR A 95 -3.64 6.60 -14.50
N ARG A 96 -3.00 7.16 -13.46
CA ARG A 96 -1.82 6.56 -12.83
C ARG A 96 -2.09 6.16 -11.40
N LEU A 97 -2.09 4.85 -11.14
CA LEU A 97 -2.14 4.30 -9.79
C LEU A 97 -0.79 4.52 -9.08
N ILE A 98 -0.83 5.10 -7.90
CA ILE A 98 0.31 5.23 -7.01
C ILE A 98 0.20 4.15 -5.92
N PRO A 99 1.21 3.26 -5.78
CA PRO A 99 1.17 2.19 -4.79
C PRO A 99 1.23 2.74 -3.36
N PRO A 100 0.88 1.90 -2.35
CA PRO A 100 1.09 2.22 -0.94
C PRO A 100 2.51 2.72 -0.68
N HIS A 101 2.66 3.96 -0.24
CA HIS A 101 3.95 4.55 0.05
C HIS A 101 3.90 5.51 1.24
N VAL A 102 5.08 5.85 1.74
CA VAL A 102 5.28 6.83 2.80
C VAL A 102 6.21 7.91 2.26
N ARG A 103 5.79 9.17 2.38
CA ARG A 103 6.65 10.32 2.14
C ARG A 103 7.35 10.66 3.45
N LEU A 104 8.67 10.51 3.45
CA LEU A 104 9.52 10.82 4.58
C LEU A 104 10.35 12.07 4.26
N THR A 105 10.25 13.08 5.10
CA THR A 105 11.00 14.33 4.95
C THR A 105 11.95 14.49 6.13
N ILE A 106 13.25 14.56 5.81
CA ILE A 106 14.34 14.74 6.77
C ILE A 106 14.79 16.19 6.68
N PHE A 107 14.73 16.91 7.78
CA PHE A 107 15.21 18.28 7.90
C PHE A 107 16.58 18.28 8.57
N HIS A 108 17.58 18.83 7.90
CA HIS A 108 18.94 18.97 8.39
C HIS A 108 19.47 20.38 8.11
N ASN A 109 19.70 21.19 9.15
CA ASN A 109 20.28 22.54 9.08
C ASN A 109 19.74 23.38 7.90
N SER A 110 18.42 23.54 7.84
CA SER A 110 17.67 24.29 6.80
C SER A 110 17.53 23.62 5.42
N LYS A 111 18.14 22.47 5.18
CA LYS A 111 17.87 21.63 4.00
C LYS A 111 16.83 20.57 4.32
N SER A 112 15.92 20.30 3.39
CA SER A 112 14.98 19.18 3.46
C SER A 112 15.30 18.17 2.36
N ASN A 113 15.43 16.89 2.73
CA ASN A 113 15.43 15.79 1.78
C ASN A 113 14.08 15.05 1.88
N VAL A 114 13.46 14.77 0.74
CA VAL A 114 12.17 14.08 0.63
C VAL A 114 12.40 12.75 -0.06
N GLU A 115 12.07 11.68 0.64
CA GLU A 115 12.20 10.31 0.16
C GLU A 115 10.81 9.66 0.09
N PHE A 116 10.55 8.93 -0.99
CA PHE A 116 9.31 8.16 -1.17
C PHE A 116 9.62 6.69 -1.01
N ILE A 117 9.06 6.08 0.04
CA ILE A 117 9.31 4.68 0.38
C ILE A 117 8.06 3.89 0.03
N GLU A 118 8.15 3.07 -1.02
CA GLU A 118 7.09 2.12 -1.38
C GLU A 118 7.01 0.98 -0.34
N LEU A 119 5.80 0.66 0.10
CA LEU A 119 5.54 -0.31 1.17
C LEU A 119 5.03 -1.67 0.67
N GLY A 120 4.74 -1.79 -0.62
CA GLY A 120 4.31 -3.04 -1.26
C GLY A 120 3.19 -2.83 -2.27
N GLU A 121 2.47 -3.93 -2.55
CA GLU A 121 1.38 -3.96 -3.52
C GLU A 121 0.06 -3.47 -2.93
N ASN A 122 -0.79 -2.92 -3.81
CA ASN A 122 -2.19 -2.62 -3.53
C ASN A 122 -3.04 -3.90 -3.54
N ALA A 123 -4.31 -3.80 -3.11
CA ALA A 123 -5.22 -4.93 -3.24
C ALA A 123 -5.42 -5.32 -4.71
N PRO A 124 -5.30 -6.63 -5.04
CA PRO A 124 -5.36 -7.09 -6.41
C PRO A 124 -6.76 -6.91 -6.98
N PHE A 125 -6.82 -6.60 -8.27
CA PHE A 125 -8.04 -6.43 -9.06
C PHE A 125 -9.00 -5.33 -8.57
N ARG A 126 -8.56 -4.46 -7.65
CA ARG A 126 -9.34 -3.30 -7.17
C ARG A 126 -9.09 -2.01 -7.96
N THR A 127 -8.46 -2.13 -9.11
CA THR A 127 -8.03 -1.00 -9.93
C THR A 127 -9.05 -0.68 -11.03
N LEU A 128 -9.17 0.60 -11.40
CA LEU A 128 -10.00 1.08 -12.52
C LEU A 128 -9.60 0.46 -13.86
N SER A 129 -8.31 0.11 -14.01
CA SER A 129 -7.76 -0.53 -15.20
C SER A 129 -7.31 -1.96 -14.89
N TYR A 130 -7.28 -2.81 -15.92
CA TYR A 130 -6.76 -4.17 -15.78
C TYR A 130 -5.25 -4.15 -15.52
N GLN A 131 -4.82 -4.91 -14.52
CA GLN A 131 -3.39 -5.06 -14.24
C GLN A 131 -2.71 -5.79 -15.40
N SER A 132 -1.55 -5.28 -15.83
CA SER A 132 -0.72 -5.91 -16.87
C SER A 132 0.13 -7.06 -16.34
N LYS A 133 0.39 -7.07 -15.03
CA LYS A 133 1.18 -8.08 -14.30
C LYS A 133 0.48 -8.39 -12.97
N PRO A 134 0.54 -9.65 -12.47
CA PRO A 134 1.14 -10.83 -13.09
C PRO A 134 0.26 -11.49 -14.16
N VAL A 135 -1.05 -11.18 -14.21
CA VAL A 135 -2.00 -11.83 -15.13
C VAL A 135 -2.72 -10.78 -15.99
N PRO A 136 -2.22 -10.46 -17.19
CA PRO A 136 -2.91 -9.55 -18.10
C PRO A 136 -4.21 -10.16 -18.62
N ARG A 137 -5.25 -9.33 -18.79
CA ARG A 137 -6.49 -9.72 -19.49
C ARG A 137 -6.23 -9.82 -21.00
N MET A 138 -5.72 -10.96 -21.47
CA MET A 138 -5.40 -11.18 -22.88
C MET A 138 -6.50 -11.85 -23.70
N ALA A 139 -7.41 -12.59 -23.05
CA ALA A 139 -8.46 -13.35 -23.74
C ALA A 139 -9.69 -13.55 -22.84
N PRO A 140 -10.86 -13.92 -23.40
CA PRO A 140 -12.07 -14.24 -22.64
C PRO A 140 -11.91 -15.39 -21.64
N LYS A 141 -10.90 -16.26 -21.84
CA LYS A 141 -10.52 -17.34 -20.89
C LYS A 141 -10.20 -16.85 -19.49
N PHE A 142 -9.97 -15.56 -19.32
CA PHE A 142 -9.96 -14.88 -18.04
C PHE A 142 -11.17 -15.20 -17.13
N TYR A 143 -12.36 -15.40 -17.71
CA TYR A 143 -13.58 -15.73 -16.96
C TYR A 143 -13.72 -17.24 -16.69
N ASP A 144 -12.75 -18.05 -17.15
CA ASP A 144 -12.78 -19.49 -16.95
C ASP A 144 -12.70 -19.84 -15.46
N ARG A 145 -13.47 -20.85 -15.10
CA ARG A 145 -13.65 -21.36 -13.75
C ARG A 145 -13.38 -22.85 -13.65
N SER A 146 -12.79 -23.45 -14.70
CA SER A 146 -12.39 -24.86 -14.72
C SER A 146 -11.52 -25.28 -13.52
N HIS A 147 -10.79 -24.33 -12.90
CA HIS A 147 -9.99 -24.57 -11.69
C HIS A 147 -10.81 -24.76 -10.40
N LEU A 148 -12.09 -24.38 -10.38
CA LEU A 148 -12.96 -24.55 -9.22
C LEU A 148 -13.52 -25.98 -9.21
N LYS A 149 -13.03 -26.80 -8.29
CA LYS A 149 -13.38 -28.24 -8.19
C LYS A 149 -14.82 -28.53 -7.73
N ALA A 150 -15.51 -27.56 -7.13
CA ALA A 150 -16.84 -27.75 -6.55
C ALA A 150 -17.67 -26.45 -6.55
N PRO A 151 -19.02 -26.55 -6.54
CA PRO A 151 -19.90 -25.42 -6.26
C PRO A 151 -19.63 -24.89 -4.84
N ARG A 152 -19.77 -23.58 -4.67
CA ARG A 152 -19.38 -22.87 -3.45
C ARG A 152 -20.58 -22.22 -2.78
N SER A 153 -20.58 -22.17 -1.45
CA SER A 153 -21.58 -21.40 -0.70
C SER A 153 -21.34 -19.89 -0.84
N GLN A 154 -22.40 -19.09 -0.67
CA GLN A 154 -22.32 -17.63 -0.70
C GLN A 154 -21.30 -17.10 0.33
N GLU A 155 -21.26 -17.68 1.53
CA GLU A 155 -20.29 -17.30 2.55
C GLU A 155 -18.85 -17.55 2.09
N SER A 156 -18.57 -18.72 1.50
CA SER A 156 -17.22 -19.04 1.03
C SER A 156 -16.76 -18.10 -0.08
N ILE A 157 -17.69 -17.61 -0.91
CA ILE A 157 -17.43 -16.60 -1.94
C ILE A 157 -17.09 -15.26 -1.28
N LEU A 158 -17.89 -14.80 -0.31
CA LEU A 158 -17.65 -13.53 0.37
C LEU A 158 -16.32 -13.51 1.12
N ARG A 159 -15.98 -14.59 1.83
CA ARG A 159 -14.69 -14.74 2.50
C ARG A 159 -13.54 -14.76 1.49
N ALA A 160 -13.71 -15.45 0.36
CA ALA A 160 -12.74 -15.49 -0.73
C ALA A 160 -12.55 -14.13 -1.42
N SER A 161 -13.60 -13.32 -1.53
CA SER A 161 -13.60 -12.01 -2.18
C SER A 161 -13.13 -10.86 -1.28
N GLY A 162 -12.87 -11.11 0.00
CA GLY A 162 -12.40 -10.11 0.95
C GLY A 162 -11.05 -9.47 0.59
N TYR A 163 -10.65 -8.46 1.36
CA TYR A 163 -9.38 -7.74 1.15
C TYR A 163 -8.16 -8.68 1.24
N GLN A 164 -7.42 -8.79 0.13
CA GLN A 164 -6.17 -9.54 0.04
C GLN A 164 -5.07 -8.61 -0.41
N LEU A 165 -3.85 -8.84 0.08
CA LEU A 165 -2.67 -8.05 -0.30
C LEU A 165 -1.75 -8.79 -1.26
N LYS A 166 -1.94 -10.10 -1.38
CA LYS A 166 -1.14 -10.95 -2.25
C LYS A 166 -1.90 -11.15 -3.54
N THR A 167 -1.31 -10.71 -4.64
CA THR A 167 -1.87 -10.94 -5.97
C THR A 167 -1.84 -12.44 -6.28
N PRO A 168 -3.00 -13.08 -6.57
CA PRO A 168 -3.03 -14.50 -6.93
C PRO A 168 -2.44 -14.74 -8.33
N SER A 169 -2.10 -16.01 -8.59
CA SER A 169 -1.47 -16.43 -9.85
C SER A 169 -2.44 -16.46 -11.05
N ASN A 170 -3.75 -16.42 -10.79
CA ASN A 170 -4.81 -16.31 -11.79
C ASN A 170 -5.58 -14.99 -11.56
N PHE A 171 -6.37 -14.56 -12.55
CA PHE A 171 -6.97 -13.22 -12.50
C PHE A 171 -8.00 -13.02 -11.37
N TRP A 172 -8.66 -14.07 -10.90
CA TRP A 172 -9.68 -13.92 -9.85
C TRP A 172 -9.29 -14.55 -8.51
N GLY A 173 -8.19 -15.29 -8.43
CA GLY A 173 -7.94 -16.15 -7.27
C GLY A 173 -9.07 -17.17 -7.13
N THR A 174 -9.67 -17.15 -5.94
CA THR A 174 -10.93 -17.81 -5.60
C THR A 174 -12.12 -16.85 -5.68
N SER A 175 -11.95 -15.59 -6.03
CA SER A 175 -13.06 -14.64 -6.17
C SER A 175 -13.89 -14.96 -7.42
N ILE A 176 -15.11 -14.44 -7.45
CA ILE A 176 -15.99 -14.52 -8.60
C ILE A 176 -15.66 -13.37 -9.55
N PRO A 177 -15.59 -13.59 -10.89
CA PRO A 177 -15.61 -12.47 -11.81
C PRO A 177 -16.89 -11.68 -11.62
N HIS A 178 -16.75 -10.42 -11.25
CA HIS A 178 -17.88 -9.51 -11.16
C HIS A 178 -18.13 -8.91 -12.56
N PRO A 179 -19.38 -8.95 -13.07
CA PRO A 179 -19.75 -8.34 -14.34
C PRO A 179 -19.61 -6.83 -14.32
#